data_AF-A0A946TMR8-F1
#
_entry.id   AF-A0A946TMR8-F1
#
_cell.length_a   1.000
_cell.length_b   1.000
_cell.length_c   1.000
_cell.angle_alpha   90.00
_cell.angle_beta   90.00
_cell.angle_gamma   90.00
#
_symmetry.space_group_name_H-M   'P 1'
#
loop_
_entity.id
_entity.type
_entity.pdbx_description
1 polymer ?
#
loop_
_entity_poly.entity_id
_entity_poly.type
_entity_poly.pdbx_seq_one_letter_code
_entity_poly.pdbx_strand_id
1 'polypeptide(L)'
;MKIYHKIWNTYNPNDKISSGRYKDVIHHIDGDHDNNEISNLQKMPHGEHTRLHSKDRIVSDTTRKKQSRAKIGNKNGKGNIGNKIIDRKSPPTFTEEHRKKISKSGKGRVFTEEHKQKISDSIKDHWRIRRTVHGN
;
A
#
# COMPACT_ATOMS: atom_id res chain seq x y z
N MET A 1 -19.20 4.48 28.50
CA MET A 1 -18.14 5.47 28.19
C MET A 1 -16.91 5.10 29.03
N LYS A 2 -15.72 4.98 28.42
CA LYS A 2 -14.49 4.54 29.11
C LYS A 2 -14.02 5.58 30.13
N ILE A 3 -13.31 5.16 31.18
CA ILE A 3 -12.94 6.03 32.32
C ILE A 3 -12.05 7.21 31.88
N TYR A 4 -11.03 6.96 31.06
CA TYR A 4 -10.16 7.99 30.50
C TYR A 4 -10.88 8.99 29.58
N HIS A 5 -11.99 8.62 28.93
CA HIS A 5 -12.81 9.60 28.18
C HIS A 5 -13.52 10.57 29.13
N LYS A 6 -13.96 10.11 30.30
CA LYS A 6 -14.55 10.99 31.31
C LYS A 6 -13.51 11.96 31.85
N ILE A 7 -12.34 11.43 32.22
CA ILE A 7 -11.20 12.22 32.71
C ILE A 7 -10.81 13.27 31.68
N TRP A 8 -10.59 12.89 30.41
CA TRP A 8 -10.24 13.83 29.35
C TRP A 8 -11.27 14.97 29.22
N ASN A 9 -12.56 14.66 29.17
CA ASN A 9 -13.61 15.66 29.02
C ASN A 9 -13.74 16.58 30.25
N THR A 10 -13.40 16.10 31.45
CA THR A 10 -13.38 16.92 32.67
C THR A 10 -12.27 17.96 32.64
N TYR A 11 -11.07 17.57 32.18
CA TYR A 11 -9.91 18.48 32.12
C TYR A 11 -9.87 19.33 30.84
N ASN A 12 -10.50 18.89 29.75
CA ASN A 12 -10.52 19.57 28.44
C ASN A 12 -11.96 19.85 27.96
N PRO A 13 -12.71 20.72 28.65
CA PRO A 13 -14.14 20.94 28.36
C PRO A 13 -14.41 21.55 26.98
N ASN A 14 -13.45 22.31 26.43
CA ASN A 14 -13.55 22.94 25.11
C ASN A 14 -13.09 22.03 23.97
N ASP A 15 -12.36 20.95 24.27
CA ASP A 15 -11.80 20.03 23.28
C ASP A 15 -12.38 18.62 23.44
N LYS A 16 -13.71 18.56 23.42
CA LYS A 16 -14.46 17.31 23.54
C LYS A 16 -14.11 16.37 22.40
N ILE A 17 -14.14 15.08 22.70
CA ILE A 17 -13.93 14.02 21.70
C ILE A 17 -15.08 14.09 20.68
N SER A 18 -14.73 14.27 19.41
CA SER A 18 -15.71 14.37 18.33
C SER A 18 -16.53 13.09 18.16
N SER A 19 -17.86 13.23 18.12
CA SER A 19 -18.76 12.14 17.74
C SER A 19 -19.06 12.23 16.25
N GLY A 20 -18.49 11.34 15.42
CA GLY A 20 -18.70 11.43 13.97
C GLY A 20 -17.98 10.34 13.16
N ARG A 21 -17.86 10.56 11.85
CA ARG A 21 -17.14 9.65 10.93
C ARG A 21 -15.62 9.72 11.10
N TYR A 22 -15.11 10.89 11.49
CA TYR A 22 -13.72 11.12 11.86
C TYR A 22 -13.68 11.26 13.38
N LYS A 23 -13.50 10.13 14.07
CA LYS A 23 -13.49 10.10 15.54
C LYS A 23 -12.08 10.38 16.03
N ASP A 24 -11.97 11.36 16.89
CA ASP A 24 -10.81 11.46 17.77
C ASP A 24 -10.84 10.31 18.76
N VAL A 25 -9.66 9.84 19.15
CA VAL A 25 -9.49 8.81 20.18
C VAL A 25 -8.47 9.29 21.21
N ILE A 26 -8.59 8.78 22.43
CA ILE A 26 -7.58 8.98 23.46
C ILE A 26 -6.61 7.81 23.42
N HIS A 27 -5.33 8.13 23.37
CA HIS A 27 -4.19 7.22 23.41
C HIS A 27 -3.47 7.35 24.74
N HIS A 28 -3.02 6.23 25.28
CA HIS A 28 -2.09 6.17 26.42
C HIS A 28 -0.67 6.20 25.88
N ILE A 29 0.11 7.21 26.26
CA ILE A 29 1.45 7.46 25.71
C ILE A 29 2.42 6.34 26.12
N ASP A 30 2.31 5.86 27.35
CA ASP A 30 3.12 4.74 27.88
C ASP A 30 2.65 3.35 27.43
N GLY A 31 1.47 3.26 26.80
CA GLY A 31 0.83 2.00 26.43
C GLY A 31 0.20 1.22 27.60
N ASP A 32 0.25 1.74 28.82
CA ASP A 32 -0.42 1.18 29.99
C ASP A 32 -1.86 1.71 30.05
N HIS A 33 -2.82 0.81 29.86
CA HIS A 33 -4.23 1.15 29.83
C HIS A 33 -4.82 1.44 31.22
N ASP A 34 -4.10 1.07 32.28
CA ASP A 34 -4.52 1.29 33.67
C ASP A 34 -4.00 2.65 34.21
N ASN A 35 -2.95 3.21 33.60
CA ASN A 35 -2.45 4.56 33.91
C ASN A 35 -3.31 5.66 33.27
N ASN A 36 -4.27 6.17 34.03
CA ASN A 36 -5.24 7.18 33.57
C ASN A 36 -4.87 8.63 33.94
N GLU A 37 -3.60 8.90 34.27
CA GLU A 37 -3.13 10.26 34.51
C GLU A 37 -3.31 11.14 33.27
N ILE A 38 -3.81 12.37 33.44
CA ILE A 38 -4.10 13.27 32.31
C ILE A 38 -2.86 13.58 31.45
N SER A 39 -1.68 13.59 32.07
CA SER A 39 -0.37 13.72 31.43
C SER A 39 -0.01 12.54 30.52
N ASN A 40 -0.55 11.34 30.80
CA ASN A 40 -0.36 10.12 30.02
C ASN A 40 -1.40 9.96 28.89
N LEU A 41 -2.43 10.81 28.87
CA LEU A 41 -3.49 10.74 27.86
C LEU A 41 -3.21 11.76 26.75
N GLN A 42 -3.34 11.31 25.50
CA GLN A 42 -3.23 12.17 24.32
C GLN A 42 -4.42 11.96 23.39
N LYS A 43 -5.10 13.05 23.02
CA LYS A 43 -6.11 13.03 21.95
C LYS A 43 -5.42 13.03 20.58
N MET A 44 -5.82 12.11 19.71
CA MET A 44 -5.34 12.03 18.34
C MET A 44 -6.41 11.46 17.39
N PRO A 45 -6.32 11.71 16.08
CA PRO A 45 -7.23 11.10 15.10
C PRO A 45 -7.12 9.57 15.10
N HIS A 46 -8.24 8.85 14.92
CA HIS A 46 -8.24 7.37 14.89
C HIS A 46 -7.26 6.77 13.87
N GLY A 47 -7.06 7.45 12.74
CA GLY A 47 -6.09 7.04 11.72
C GLY A 47 -4.65 7.11 12.22
N GLU A 48 -4.30 8.12 13.00
CA GLU A 48 -2.96 8.27 13.59
C GLU A 48 -2.72 7.24 14.69
N HIS A 49 -3.71 7.03 15.56
CA HIS A 49 -3.65 5.96 16.56
C HIS A 49 -3.39 4.59 15.92
N THR A 50 -4.08 4.27 14.82
CA THR A 50 -3.87 3.01 14.09
C THR A 50 -2.46 2.93 13.48
N ARG A 51 -1.95 4.04 12.95
CA ARG A 51 -0.59 4.11 12.39
C ARG A 51 0.47 3.92 13.47
N LEU A 52 0.33 4.54 14.64
CA LEU A 52 1.27 4.39 15.76
C LEU A 52 1.42 2.92 16.14
N HIS A 53 0.31 2.20 16.36
CA HIS A 53 0.33 0.77 16.67
C HIS A 53 0.84 -0.12 15.52
N SER A 54 0.84 0.38 14.29
CA SER A 54 1.27 -0.39 13.12
C SER A 54 2.73 -0.14 12.73
N LYS A 55 3.33 1.00 13.12
CA LYS A 55 4.62 1.49 12.62
C LYS A 55 5.77 0.55 12.96
N ASP A 56 5.77 0.01 14.17
CA ASP A 56 6.86 -0.84 14.68
C ASP A 56 6.49 -2.33 14.71
N ARG A 57 5.38 -2.69 14.07
CA ARG A 57 4.94 -4.08 14.01
C ARG A 57 5.85 -4.87 13.08
N ILE A 58 6.82 -5.57 13.66
CA ILE A 58 7.62 -6.58 12.94
C ILE A 58 6.72 -7.78 12.63
N VAL A 59 6.24 -7.86 11.40
CA VAL A 59 5.48 -9.01 10.92
C VAL A 59 6.47 -10.13 10.57
N SER A 60 6.43 -11.23 11.33
CA SER A 60 7.24 -12.41 11.06
C SER A 60 7.03 -12.94 9.64
N ASP A 61 8.05 -13.60 9.07
CA ASP A 61 7.95 -14.17 7.72
C ASP A 61 6.82 -15.20 7.58
N THR A 62 6.52 -15.93 8.64
CA THR A 62 5.42 -16.90 8.64
C THR A 62 4.06 -16.18 8.56
N THR A 63 3.87 -15.09 9.31
CA THR A 63 2.67 -14.25 9.24
C THR A 63 2.55 -13.58 7.87
N ARG A 64 3.64 -13.06 7.33
CA ARG A 64 3.68 -12.44 5.99
C ARG A 64 3.29 -13.44 4.90
N LYS A 65 3.85 -14.65 4.94
CA LYS A 65 3.50 -15.74 4.01
C LYS A 65 2.03 -16.14 4.14
N LYS A 66 1.50 -16.26 5.37
CA LYS A 66 0.07 -16.55 5.61
C LYS A 66 -0.85 -15.48 5.01
N GLN A 67 -0.55 -14.20 5.25
CA GLN A 67 -1.31 -13.07 4.68
C GLN A 67 -1.24 -13.05 3.14
N SER A 68 -0.06 -13.31 2.57
CA SER A 68 0.13 -13.39 1.12
C SER A 68 -0.71 -14.52 0.51
N ARG A 69 -0.65 -15.73 1.08
CA ARG A 69 -1.48 -16.87 0.63
C ARG A 69 -2.97 -16.59 0.72
N ALA A 70 -3.43 -15.95 1.79
CA ALA A 70 -4.83 -15.54 1.94
C ALA A 70 -5.28 -14.53 0.87
N LYS A 71 -4.36 -13.65 0.41
CA LYS A 71 -4.65 -12.67 -0.66
C LYS A 71 -4.66 -13.31 -2.05
N ILE A 72 -3.84 -14.33 -2.30
CA ILE A 72 -3.72 -15.02 -3.60
C ILE A 72 -5.04 -15.69 -4.05
N GLY A 73 -5.98 -15.94 -3.13
CA GLY A 73 -7.30 -16.53 -3.44
C GLY A 73 -8.50 -15.59 -3.32
N ASN A 74 -8.33 -14.34 -2.86
CA ASN A 74 -9.46 -13.43 -2.61
C ASN A 74 -9.96 -12.80 -3.92
N LYS A 75 -10.58 -13.62 -4.77
CA LYS A 75 -11.23 -13.26 -6.04
C LYS A 75 -12.53 -12.45 -5.85
N ASN A 76 -13.00 -12.29 -4.61
CA ASN A 76 -14.28 -11.67 -4.28
C ASN A 76 -14.17 -10.20 -3.84
N GLY A 77 -12.94 -9.68 -3.69
CA GLY A 77 -12.73 -8.24 -3.65
C GLY A 77 -13.00 -7.66 -5.04
N LYS A 78 -14.19 -7.06 -5.23
CA LYS A 78 -14.61 -6.36 -6.45
C LYS A 78 -13.46 -5.52 -7.04
N GLY A 79 -12.79 -6.12 -8.01
CA GLY A 79 -11.54 -5.63 -8.58
C GLY A 79 -11.09 -6.57 -9.67
N ASN A 80 -12.05 -6.87 -10.54
CA ASN A 80 -12.02 -7.72 -11.72
C ASN A 80 -11.08 -7.09 -12.78
N ILE A 81 -9.82 -6.82 -12.43
CA ILE A 81 -8.83 -6.18 -13.30
C ILE A 81 -8.02 -7.26 -14.01
N GLY A 82 -7.57 -8.28 -13.27
CA GLY A 82 -6.81 -9.40 -13.86
C GLY A 82 -7.62 -10.16 -14.90
N ASN A 83 -8.83 -10.61 -14.57
CA ASN A 83 -9.65 -11.40 -15.49
C ASN A 83 -10.24 -10.57 -16.65
N LYS A 84 -10.59 -9.29 -16.46
CA LYS A 84 -11.01 -8.43 -17.57
C LYS A 84 -9.92 -8.18 -18.61
N ILE A 85 -8.64 -8.26 -18.22
CA ILE A 85 -7.52 -8.14 -19.16
C ILE A 85 -7.37 -9.46 -19.94
N ILE A 86 -7.58 -10.60 -19.30
CA ILE A 86 -7.44 -11.93 -19.91
C ILE A 86 -8.60 -12.25 -20.86
N ASP A 87 -9.83 -11.81 -20.54
CA ASP A 87 -11.02 -12.02 -21.39
C ASP A 87 -11.09 -11.09 -22.62
N ARG A 88 -10.17 -10.13 -22.75
CA ARG A 88 -10.01 -9.38 -24.01
C ARG A 88 -9.36 -10.29 -25.03
N LYS A 89 -10.18 -10.95 -25.87
CA LYS A 89 -9.75 -11.74 -27.04
C LYS A 89 -8.75 -11.01 -27.96
N SER A 90 -8.61 -9.69 -27.85
CA SER A 90 -7.52 -8.93 -28.44
C SER A 90 -7.13 -7.72 -27.58
N PRO A 91 -5.83 -7.39 -27.45
CA PRO A 91 -5.41 -6.16 -26.82
C PRO A 91 -6.04 -4.95 -27.55
N PRO A 92 -6.38 -3.87 -26.83
CA PRO A 92 -6.92 -2.68 -27.48
C PRO A 92 -5.91 -2.17 -28.51
N THR A 93 -6.36 -2.05 -29.77
CA THR A 93 -5.55 -1.47 -30.84
C THR A 93 -5.38 0.03 -30.55
N PHE A 94 -4.15 0.45 -30.28
CA PHE A 94 -3.87 1.88 -30.12
C PHE A 94 -4.15 2.59 -31.44
N THR A 95 -5.01 3.61 -31.37
CA THR A 95 -5.26 4.53 -32.49
C THR A 95 -3.96 5.25 -32.87
N GLU A 96 -3.89 5.72 -34.11
CA GLU A 96 -2.72 6.43 -34.62
C GLU A 96 -2.37 7.67 -33.78
N GLU A 97 -3.39 8.39 -33.30
CA GLU A 97 -3.21 9.52 -32.39
C GLU A 97 -2.58 9.11 -31.05
N HIS A 98 -2.98 7.95 -30.51
CA HIS A 98 -2.41 7.45 -29.26
C HIS A 98 -0.95 7.05 -29.44
N ARG A 99 -0.61 6.39 -30.55
CA ARG A 99 0.79 6.06 -30.91
C ARG A 99 1.64 7.32 -31.07
N LYS A 100 1.11 8.36 -31.72
CA LYS A 100 1.78 9.66 -31.86
C LYS A 100 2.03 10.33 -30.50
N LYS A 101 1.09 10.26 -29.55
CA LYS A 101 1.28 10.80 -28.19
C LYS A 101 2.41 10.10 -27.43
N ILE A 102 2.46 8.77 -27.48
CA ILE A 102 3.54 7.98 -26.85
C ILE A 102 4.89 8.31 -27.50
N SER A 103 4.94 8.38 -28.84
CA SER A 103 6.17 8.72 -29.56
C SER A 103 6.69 10.11 -29.19
N LYS A 104 5.79 11.11 -29.13
CA LYS A 104 6.13 12.47 -28.69
C LYS A 104 6.67 12.51 -27.27
N SER A 105 6.06 11.79 -26.32
CA SER A 105 6.52 11.79 -24.92
C SER A 105 7.83 11.04 -24.70
N GLY A 106 8.17 10.09 -25.59
CA GLY A 106 9.46 9.40 -25.59
C GLY A 106 10.58 10.16 -26.30
N LYS A 107 10.25 11.12 -27.17
CA LYS A 107 11.24 11.87 -27.96
C LYS A 107 12.14 12.72 -27.05
N GLY A 108 13.45 12.60 -27.23
CA GLY A 108 14.44 13.35 -26.44
C GLY A 108 14.91 12.67 -25.16
N ARG A 109 14.41 11.47 -24.84
CA ARG A 109 15.01 10.65 -23.76
C ARG A 109 16.41 10.20 -24.17
N VAL A 110 17.43 10.64 -23.42
CA VAL A 110 18.81 10.20 -23.59
C VAL A 110 19.07 9.03 -22.63
N PHE A 111 19.42 7.88 -23.17
CA PHE A 111 19.84 6.73 -22.36
C PHE A 111 21.35 6.77 -22.16
N THR A 112 21.79 6.63 -20.91
CA THR A 112 23.20 6.48 -20.56
C THR A 112 23.75 5.14 -21.07
N GLU A 113 25.06 5.04 -21.22
CA GLU A 113 25.71 3.78 -21.65
C GLU A 113 25.41 2.61 -20.70
N GLU A 114 25.38 2.87 -19.38
CA GLU A 114 24.99 1.87 -18.39
C GLU A 114 23.56 1.34 -18.62
N HIS A 115 22.62 2.22 -18.96
CA HIS A 115 21.24 1.83 -19.24
C HIS A 115 21.14 0.96 -20.51
N LYS A 116 21.88 1.33 -21.57
CA LYS A 116 21.95 0.56 -22.81
C LYS A 116 22.53 -0.84 -22.56
N GLN A 117 23.58 -0.93 -21.74
CA GLN A 117 24.21 -2.19 -21.39
C GLN A 117 23.23 -3.12 -20.66
N LYS A 118 22.50 -2.61 -19.66
CA LYS A 118 21.47 -3.39 -18.93
C LYS A 118 20.37 -3.92 -19.85
N ILE A 119 19.92 -3.12 -20.83
CA ILE A 119 18.96 -3.58 -21.84
C ILE A 119 19.56 -4.72 -22.67
N SER A 120 20.81 -4.57 -23.12
CA SER A 120 21.50 -5.59 -23.91
C SER A 120 21.62 -6.91 -23.17
N ASP A 121 22.06 -6.87 -21.91
CA ASP A 121 22.28 -8.08 -21.11
C ASP A 121 20.96 -8.79 -20.79
N SER A 122 19.90 -8.03 -20.49
CA SER A 122 18.55 -8.57 -20.31
C SER A 122 18.03 -9.27 -21.56
N ILE A 123 18.22 -8.68 -22.74
CA ILE A 123 17.83 -9.29 -24.02
C ILE A 123 18.60 -10.59 -24.26
N LYS A 124 19.92 -10.59 -24.06
CA LYS A 124 20.76 -11.78 -24.24
C LYS A 124 20.34 -12.91 -23.29
N ASP A 125 20.08 -12.59 -22.03
CA ASP A 125 19.67 -13.58 -21.05
C ASP A 125 18.29 -14.15 -21.37
N HIS A 126 17.33 -13.31 -21.78
CA HIS A 126 16.03 -13.76 -22.26
C HIS A 126 16.16 -14.76 -23.43
N TRP A 127 17.02 -14.48 -24.41
CA TRP A 127 17.25 -15.41 -25.53
C TRP A 127 17.98 -16.69 -25.11
N ARG A 128 18.93 -16.59 -24.16
CA ARG A 128 19.61 -17.76 -23.58
C ARG A 128 18.60 -18.68 -22.91
N ILE A 129 17.78 -18.16 -22.01
CA ILE A 129 16.74 -18.90 -21.28
C ILE A 129 15.74 -19.51 -22.26
N ARG A 130 15.27 -18.73 -23.24
CA ARG A 130 14.32 -19.22 -24.23
C ARG A 130 14.90 -20.39 -25.03
N ARG A 131 16.18 -20.33 -25.42
CA ARG A 131 16.87 -21.40 -26.14
C ARG A 131 17.09 -22.63 -25.27
N THR A 132 17.40 -22.48 -23.98
CA THR A 132 17.57 -23.63 -23.08
C THR A 132 16.25 -24.32 -22.73
N VAL A 133 15.13 -23.58 -22.71
CA VAL A 133 13.81 -24.11 -22.32
C VAL A 133 13.02 -24.65 -23.52
N HIS A 134 13.21 -24.10 -24.72
CA HIS A 134 12.44 -24.45 -25.93
C HIS A 134 13.32 -25.00 -27.08
N GLY A 135 14.61 -25.28 -26.83
CA GLY A 135 15.49 -25.87 -27.81
C GLY A 135 15.43 -27.40 -27.78
N ASN A 136 14.83 -27.98 -28.83
CA ASN A 136 15.27 -29.24 -29.44
C ASN A 136 16.37 -28.91 -30.44
#